data_AF-A0A959IEV6-F1
#
_entry.id   AF-A0A959IEV6-F1
#
_cell.length_a   1.000
_cell.length_b   1.000
_cell.length_c   1.000
_cell.angle_alpha   90.00
_cell.angle_beta   90.00
_cell.angle_gamma   90.00
#
_symmetry.space_group_name_H-M   'P 1'
#
loop_
_entity.id
_entity.type
_entity.pdbx_description
1 polymer ?
#
loop_
_entity_poly.entity_id
_entity_poly.type
_entity_poly.pdbx_seq_one_letter_code
_entity_poly.pdbx_strand_id
1 'polypeptide(L)'
;MEFKQLLKMPLLALLALGLVMVSCKKDDDTSTDDLDQELEAVLLNASGGQGLSFFVLPESDDFASIPQDPNNPLTTAKVALGKLLYHETGMGLSPMHAESEGTFSCA
;
A
#
# COMPACT_ATOMS: atom_id res chain seq x y z
N MET A 1 -11.09 -31.70 -51.77
CA MET A 1 -9.90 -31.45 -50.95
C MET A 1 -10.27 -30.73 -49.65
N GLU A 2 -11.50 -30.88 -49.13
CA GLU A 2 -12.04 -30.01 -48.07
C GLU A 2 -12.02 -30.64 -46.66
N PHE A 3 -12.07 -31.98 -46.55
CA PHE A 3 -12.24 -32.67 -45.26
C PHE A 3 -10.97 -32.63 -44.37
N LYS A 4 -9.78 -32.49 -44.97
CA LYS A 4 -8.51 -32.37 -44.23
C LYS A 4 -8.32 -30.99 -43.58
N GLN A 5 -9.01 -29.95 -44.04
CA GLN A 5 -8.91 -28.59 -43.47
C GLN A 5 -9.78 -28.44 -42.20
N LEU A 6 -10.95 -29.07 -42.17
CA LEU A 6 -11.86 -29.07 -41.01
C LEU A 6 -11.33 -29.80 -39.78
N LEU A 7 -10.49 -30.84 -39.94
CA LEU A 7 -9.86 -31.55 -38.80
C LEU A 7 -8.62 -30.84 -38.24
N LYS A 8 -8.00 -29.94 -39.01
CA LYS A 8 -6.80 -29.18 -38.60
C LYS A 8 -7.12 -27.96 -37.76
N MET A 9 -8.29 -27.34 -37.96
CA MET A 9 -8.77 -26.20 -37.17
C MET A 9 -8.97 -26.51 -35.67
N PRO A 10 -9.64 -27.62 -35.27
CA PRO A 10 -9.76 -27.99 -33.86
C PRO A 10 -8.43 -28.45 -33.27
N LEU A 11 -7.55 -29.08 -34.07
CA LEU A 11 -6.21 -29.48 -33.64
C LEU A 11 -5.32 -28.25 -33.35
N LEU A 12 -5.38 -27.23 -34.21
CA LEU A 12 -4.66 -25.97 -34.02
C LEU A 12 -5.22 -25.19 -32.81
N ALA A 13 -6.53 -25.21 -32.60
CA ALA A 13 -7.18 -24.60 -31.45
C ALA A 13 -6.84 -25.30 -30.13
N LEU A 14 -6.79 -26.64 -30.11
CA LEU A 14 -6.36 -27.44 -28.97
C LEU A 14 -4.88 -27.22 -28.63
N LEU A 15 -4.03 -27.10 -29.65
CA LEU A 15 -2.61 -26.80 -29.47
C LEU A 15 -2.42 -25.38 -28.92
N ALA A 16 -3.14 -24.39 -29.45
CA ALA A 16 -3.11 -23.01 -28.95
C ALA A 16 -3.62 -22.92 -27.51
N LEU A 17 -4.72 -23.61 -27.17
CA LEU A 17 -5.25 -23.67 -25.82
C LEU A 17 -4.26 -24.34 -24.84
N GLY A 18 -3.56 -25.40 -25.29
CA GLY A 18 -2.49 -26.02 -24.52
C GLY A 18 -1.30 -25.10 -24.25
N LEU A 19 -0.91 -24.26 -25.23
CA LEU A 19 0.16 -23.26 -25.04
C LEU A 19 -0.20 -22.19 -24.01
N VAL A 20 -1.47 -21.76 -23.94
CA VAL A 20 -1.91 -20.75 -22.95
C VAL A 20 -1.81 -21.29 -21.52
N MET A 21 -2.06 -22.58 -21.31
CA MET A 21 -2.02 -23.20 -19.98
C MET A 21 -0.60 -23.42 -19.43
N VAL A 22 0.43 -23.40 -20.29
CA VAL A 22 1.84 -23.56 -19.90
C VAL A 22 2.51 -22.23 -19.49
N SER A 23 1.89 -21.09 -19.80
CA SER A 23 2.44 -19.78 -19.46
C SER A 23 2.24 -19.38 -17.99
N CYS A 24 1.49 -20.15 -17.22
CA CYS A 24 1.33 -19.92 -15.79
C CYS A 24 2.57 -20.49 -15.07
N LYS A 25 3.60 -19.65 -14.92
CA LYS A 25 4.69 -19.89 -13.97
C LYS A 25 4.40 -19.07 -12.72
N LYS A 26 4.61 -19.66 -11.54
CA LYS A 26 4.67 -18.90 -10.30
C LYS A 26 5.90 -18.01 -10.42
N ASP A 27 5.69 -16.70 -10.38
CA ASP A 27 6.78 -15.74 -10.31
C ASP A 27 7.64 -16.12 -9.10
N ASP A 28 8.93 -16.34 -9.33
CA ASP A 28 9.91 -16.67 -8.31
C ASP A 28 10.26 -15.34 -7.63
N ASP A 29 9.35 -14.86 -6.76
CA ASP A 29 9.46 -13.64 -5.96
C ASP A 29 10.49 -13.81 -4.82
N THR A 30 11.63 -14.45 -5.09
CA THR A 30 12.65 -14.75 -4.07
C THR A 30 13.13 -13.47 -3.38
N SER A 31 13.16 -12.34 -4.09
CA SER A 31 13.52 -11.03 -3.54
C SER A 31 12.48 -10.42 -2.61
N THR A 32 11.20 -10.72 -2.82
CA THR A 32 10.09 -10.16 -2.05
C THR A 32 9.90 -10.98 -0.78
N ASP A 33 9.98 -12.31 -0.90
CA ASP A 33 9.93 -13.24 0.24
C ASP A 33 11.12 -13.05 1.20
N ASP A 34 12.33 -12.72 0.70
CA ASP A 34 13.51 -12.48 1.54
C ASP A 34 13.41 -11.17 2.35
N LEU A 35 12.95 -10.08 1.71
CA LEU A 35 12.76 -8.78 2.37
C LEU A 35 11.65 -8.81 3.42
N ASP A 36 10.55 -9.50 3.11
CA ASP A 36 9.42 -9.65 4.04
C ASP A 36 9.84 -10.47 5.27
N GLN A 37 10.64 -11.53 5.09
CA GLN A 37 11.21 -12.29 6.21
C GLN A 37 12.16 -11.45 7.07
N GLU A 38 13.03 -10.64 6.45
CA GLU A 38 13.92 -9.73 7.18
C GLU A 38 13.11 -8.70 7.97
N LEU A 39 12.09 -8.09 7.34
CA LEU A 39 11.20 -7.13 7.98
C LEU A 39 10.47 -7.75 9.17
N GLU A 40 9.88 -8.94 9.01
CA GLU A 40 9.21 -9.65 10.10
C GLU A 40 10.16 -9.93 11.26
N ALA A 41 11.40 -10.38 10.97
CA ALA A 41 12.39 -10.64 12.01
C ALA A 41 12.74 -9.37 12.80
N VAL A 42 12.93 -8.23 12.11
CA VAL A 42 13.19 -6.94 12.74
C VAL A 42 12.00 -6.48 13.58
N LEU A 43 10.78 -6.60 13.08
CA LEU A 43 9.56 -6.24 13.81
C LEU A 43 9.36 -7.12 15.04
N LEU A 44 9.55 -8.44 14.92
CA LEU A 44 9.45 -9.36 16.06
C LEU A 44 10.45 -8.98 17.16
N ASN A 45 11.69 -8.67 16.80
CA ASN A 45 12.71 -8.20 17.74
C ASN A 45 12.34 -6.84 18.37
N ALA A 46 11.83 -5.89 17.57
CA ALA A 46 11.44 -4.56 18.03
C ALA A 46 10.16 -4.55 18.88
N SER A 47 9.29 -5.55 18.76
CA SER A 47 8.01 -5.64 19.47
C SER A 47 8.14 -5.84 20.99
N GLY A 48 9.33 -6.18 21.49
CA GLY A 48 9.54 -6.50 22.90
C GLY A 48 8.80 -7.77 23.37
N GLY A 49 8.55 -8.71 22.45
CA GLY A 49 7.86 -9.98 22.73
C GLY A 49 6.35 -9.96 22.47
N GLN A 50 5.80 -8.84 22.00
CA GLN A 50 4.36 -8.70 21.67
C GLN A 50 4.01 -9.18 20.25
N GLY A 51 5.01 -9.48 19.43
CA GLY A 51 4.85 -9.97 18.06
C GLY A 51 4.37 -8.89 17.09
N LEU A 52 4.03 -9.31 15.87
CA LEU A 52 3.64 -8.39 14.78
C LEU A 52 2.39 -7.57 15.11
N SER A 53 1.48 -8.12 15.93
CA SER A 53 0.25 -7.42 16.35
C SER A 53 0.50 -6.10 17.09
N PHE A 54 1.70 -5.93 17.67
CA PHE A 54 2.11 -4.69 18.33
C PHE A 54 2.12 -3.47 17.40
N PHE A 55 2.35 -3.68 16.11
CA PHE A 55 2.43 -2.61 15.12
C PHE A 55 1.10 -2.33 14.42
N VAL A 56 0.03 -3.03 14.80
CA VAL A 56 -1.32 -2.74 14.30
C VAL A 56 -1.78 -1.45 14.94
N LEU A 57 -2.03 -0.44 14.12
CA LEU A 57 -2.57 0.83 14.59
C LEU A 57 -4.02 0.64 15.06
N PRO A 58 -4.43 1.35 16.13
CA PRO A 58 -5.82 1.35 16.55
C PRO A 58 -6.71 2.02 15.49
N GLU A 59 -8.02 1.86 15.64
CA GLU A 59 -9.00 2.57 14.81
C GLU A 59 -8.83 4.08 14.92
N SER A 60 -9.03 4.78 13.81
CA SER A 60 -8.70 6.21 13.69
C SER A 60 -9.52 7.14 14.61
N ASP A 61 -10.64 6.66 15.12
CA ASP A 61 -11.53 7.35 16.05
C ASP A 61 -11.37 6.87 17.51
N ASP A 62 -10.57 5.83 17.76
CA ASP A 62 -10.20 5.38 19.10
C ASP A 62 -9.02 6.19 19.66
N PHE A 63 -9.29 7.46 19.98
CA PHE A 63 -8.26 8.38 20.47
C PHE A 63 -7.59 7.92 21.76
N ALA A 64 -8.28 7.12 22.59
CA ALA A 64 -7.71 6.64 23.85
C ALA A 64 -6.58 5.64 23.62
N SER A 65 -6.64 4.86 22.53
CA SER A 65 -5.63 3.87 22.17
C SER A 65 -4.50 4.45 21.29
N ILE A 66 -4.69 5.62 20.68
CA ILE A 66 -3.63 6.33 19.96
C ILE A 66 -2.66 6.98 20.96
N PRO A 67 -1.33 6.79 20.84
CA PRO A 67 -0.35 7.44 21.70
C PRO A 67 -0.54 8.97 21.76
N GLN A 68 -0.68 9.49 22.98
CA GLN A 68 -0.99 10.91 23.24
C GLN A 68 0.25 11.66 23.73
N ASP A 69 0.44 12.88 23.24
CA ASP A 69 1.26 13.88 23.95
C ASP A 69 0.46 14.39 25.16
N PRO A 70 0.98 14.32 26.40
CA PRO A 70 0.30 14.82 27.58
C PRO A 70 -0.17 16.28 27.49
N ASN A 71 0.54 17.12 26.72
CA ASN A 71 0.22 18.52 26.52
C ASN A 71 -0.67 18.77 25.29
N ASN A 72 -0.88 17.76 24.45
CA ASN A 72 -1.76 17.84 23.30
C ASN A 72 -2.68 16.61 23.17
N PRO A 73 -3.63 16.41 24.12
CA PRO A 73 -4.62 15.35 23.98
C PRO A 73 -5.46 15.53 22.72
N LEU A 74 -5.69 14.43 22.00
CA LEU A 74 -6.56 14.35 20.84
C LEU A 74 -8.02 14.55 21.26
N THR A 75 -8.74 15.30 20.43
CA THR A 75 -10.19 15.48 20.52
C THR A 75 -10.75 15.50 19.11
N THR A 76 -12.03 15.20 18.95
CA THR A 76 -12.67 15.20 17.63
C THR A 76 -12.55 16.56 16.95
N ALA A 77 -12.70 17.64 17.72
CA ALA A 77 -12.56 19.01 17.23
C ALA A 77 -11.14 19.32 16.76
N LYS A 78 -10.11 18.89 17.50
CA LYS A 78 -8.70 19.05 17.07
C LYS A 78 -8.39 18.24 15.83
N VAL A 79 -8.89 17.00 15.73
CA VAL A 79 -8.68 16.16 14.55
C VAL A 79 -9.39 16.77 13.34
N ALA A 80 -10.63 17.23 13.49
CA ALA A 80 -11.37 17.91 12.43
C ALA A 80 -10.66 19.20 11.97
N LEU A 81 -10.21 20.02 12.92
CA LEU A 81 -9.43 21.22 12.62
C LEU A 81 -8.12 20.86 11.91
N GLY A 82 -7.38 19.89 12.41
CA GLY A 82 -6.13 19.42 11.80
C GLY A 82 -6.32 18.95 10.37
N LYS A 83 -7.41 18.23 10.07
CA LYS A 83 -7.76 17.86 8.70
C LYS A 83 -7.95 19.08 7.79
N LEU A 84 -8.64 20.11 8.27
CA LEU A 84 -8.79 21.36 7.49
C LEU A 84 -7.44 22.04 7.26
N LEU A 85 -6.63 22.18 8.31
CA LEU A 85 -5.32 22.83 8.25
C LEU A 85 -4.32 22.06 7.37
N TYR A 86 -4.39 20.72 7.36
CA TYR A 86 -3.51 19.89 6.54
C TYR A 86 -3.65 20.18 5.03
N HIS A 87 -4.85 20.59 4.61
CA HIS A 87 -5.18 20.99 3.24
C HIS A 87 -5.20 22.52 3.03
N GLU A 88 -4.83 23.31 4.04
CA GLU A 88 -4.84 24.78 3.95
C GLU A 88 -3.56 25.27 3.26
N THR A 89 -3.71 25.93 2.10
CA THR A 89 -2.56 26.43 1.35
C THR A 89 -2.07 27.78 1.83
N GLY A 90 -2.89 28.55 2.56
CA GLY A 90 -2.52 29.83 3.14
C GLY A 90 -1.39 29.77 4.17
N MET A 91 -1.02 28.56 4.63
CA MET A 91 0.15 28.31 5.49
C MET A 91 1.46 28.11 4.70
N GLY A 92 1.38 27.90 3.38
CA GLY A 92 2.53 27.70 2.49
C GLY A 92 3.27 28.99 2.13
N LEU A 93 3.75 29.74 3.12
CA LEU A 93 4.30 31.09 2.93
C LEU A 93 5.82 31.15 2.70
N SER A 94 6.53 30.05 2.92
CA SER A 94 7.99 29.98 2.72
C SER A 94 8.36 28.83 1.78
N PRO A 95 7.90 28.87 0.51
CA PRO A 95 8.24 27.84 -0.46
C PRO A 95 9.71 27.92 -0.89
N MET A 96 10.23 26.81 -1.45
CA MET A 96 11.52 26.83 -2.15
C MET A 96 11.49 27.67 -3.43
N HIS A 97 10.32 27.73 -4.08
CA HIS A 97 10.07 28.48 -5.32
C HIS A 97 9.04 29.57 -5.04
N ALA A 98 9.36 30.82 -5.31
CA ALA A 98 8.54 31.98 -4.93
C ALA A 98 7.14 31.93 -5.55
N GLU A 99 6.99 31.37 -6.75
CA GLU A 99 5.72 31.15 -7.44
C GLU A 99 4.77 30.19 -6.71
N SER A 100 5.28 29.42 -5.74
CA SER A 100 4.49 28.47 -4.96
C SER A 100 3.93 29.07 -3.66
N GLU A 101 4.12 30.36 -3.40
CA GLU A 101 3.63 30.98 -2.17
C GLU A 101 2.09 30.90 -2.11
N GLY A 102 1.56 30.29 -1.05
CA GLY A 102 0.12 30.12 -0.86
C GLY A 102 -0.53 29.06 -1.76
N THR A 103 0.24 28.25 -2.50
CA THR A 103 -0.30 27.28 -3.48
C THR A 103 -0.09 25.82 -3.08
N PHE A 104 0.60 25.55 -1.97
CA PHE A 104 0.86 24.20 -1.48
C PHE A 104 0.44 24.06 -0.01
N SER A 105 0.16 22.82 0.39
CA SER A 105 -0.19 22.43 1.75
C SER A 105 0.61 21.19 2.17
N CYS A 106 0.31 20.60 3.32
CA CYS A 106 0.91 19.31 3.69
C CYS A 106 0.32 18.13 2.89
N ALA A 107 -0.89 18.29 2.37
CA ALA A 107 -1.54 17.31 1.49
C ALA A 107 -0.94 17.21 0.09
#